data_AF-A0A9E5EZN9-F1
#
_entry.id   AF-A0A9E5EZN9-F1
#
_cell.length_a   1.000
_cell.length_b   1.000
_cell.length_c   1.000
_cell.angle_alpha   90.00
_cell.angle_beta   90.00
_cell.angle_gamma   90.00
#
_symmetry.space_group_name_H-M   'P 1'
#
loop_
_entity.id
_entity.type
_entity.pdbx_description
1 polymer ?
#
loop_
_entity_poly.entity_id
_entity_poly.type
_entity_poly.pdbx_seq_one_letter_code
_entity_poly.pdbx_strand_id
1 'polypeptide(L)' 'KDTVVKPQRSTNMIEAIKKAGGNPKVTLYPEVGHNSWVNAYSDPEMLKWLFNQKK' A
#
# COMPACT_ATOMS: atom_id res chain seq x y z
N LYS A 1 0.04 8.14 -10.21
CA LYS A 1 -0.71 9.14 -11.01
C LYS A 1 -2.23 9.10 -10.81
N ASP A 2 -2.75 8.40 -9.79
CA ASP A 2 -4.19 8.38 -9.53
C ASP A 2 -4.78 9.80 -9.37
N THR A 3 -5.77 10.12 -10.20
CA THR A 3 -6.50 11.39 -10.21
C THR A 3 -7.88 11.30 -9.56
N VAL A 4 -8.37 10.10 -9.23
CA VAL A 4 -9.65 9.85 -8.54
C VAL A 4 -9.42 9.86 -7.03
N VAL A 5 -8.40 9.15 -6.56
CA VAL A 5 -7.99 9.12 -5.15
C VAL A 5 -6.53 9.52 -5.04
N LYS A 6 -6.29 10.69 -4.42
CA LYS A 6 -4.93 11.22 -4.27
C LYS A 6 -4.04 10.24 -3.47
N PRO A 7 -2.87 9.83 -3.99
CA PRO A 7 -1.95 8.92 -3.28
C PRO A 7 -1.51 9.41 -1.90
N GLN A 8 -1.57 10.73 -1.66
CA GLN A 8 -1.26 11.33 -0.37
C GLN A 8 -2.10 10.78 0.78
N ARG A 9 -3.33 10.30 0.51
CA ARG A 9 -4.16 9.66 1.54
C ARG A 9 -3.48 8.42 2.11
N SER A 10 -2.86 7.61 1.26
CA SER A 10 -2.13 6.41 1.67
C SER A 10 -0.84 6.78 2.41
N THR A 11 -0.06 7.74 1.92
CA THR A 11 1.18 8.16 2.61
C THR A 11 0.91 8.75 3.98
N ASN A 12 -0.14 9.56 4.13
CA ASN A 12 -0.55 10.11 5.43
C ASN A 12 -0.89 8.99 6.44
N MET A 13 -1.61 7.95 6.00
CA MET A 13 -1.93 6.80 6.85
C MET A 13 -0.68 6.02 7.26
N ILE A 14 0.24 5.79 6.32
CA ILE A 14 1.52 5.11 6.59
C ILE A 14 2.35 5.89 7.61
N GLU A 15 2.44 7.21 7.47
CA GLU A 15 3.11 8.08 8.44
C GLU A 15 2.45 8.02 9.82
N ALA A 16 1.11 8.05 9.88
CA ALA A 16 0.38 7.95 11.14
C ALA A 16 0.64 6.61 11.86
N ILE A 17 0.62 5.49 11.13
CA ILE A 17 0.91 4.16 11.70
C ILE A 17 2.36 4.09 12.20
N LYS A 18 3.32 4.62 11.43
CA LYS A 18 4.74 4.69 11.86
C LYS A 18 4.90 5.52 13.13
N LYS A 19 4.24 6.68 13.23
CA LYS A 19 4.24 7.53 14.42
C LYS A 19 3.65 6.84 15.65
N ALA A 20 2.68 5.95 15.45
CA ALA A 20 2.09 5.12 16.50
C ALA A 20 2.95 3.89 16.87
N GLY A 21 4.15 3.73 16.29
CA GLY A 21 5.06 2.61 16.56
C GLY A 21 4.80 1.36 15.72
N GLY A 22 3.88 1.41 14.75
CA GLY A 22 3.63 0.32 13.83
C GLY A 22 4.67 0.23 12.70
N ASN A 23 4.75 -0.93 12.05
CA ASN A 23 5.66 -1.17 10.93
C ASN A 23 4.88 -1.52 9.63
N PRO A 24 4.21 -0.54 9.01
CA PRO A 24 3.39 -0.79 7.82
C PRO A 24 4.25 -0.94 6.57
N LYS A 25 3.75 -1.69 5.59
CA LYS A 25 4.32 -1.74 4.23
C LYS A 25 3.51 -0.85 3.29
N VAL A 26 4.18 -0.22 2.34
CA VAL A 26 3.56 0.54 1.25
C VAL A 26 4.36 0.37 -0.03
N THR A 27 3.64 0.17 -1.13
CA THR A 27 4.19 0.19 -2.49
C THR A 27 3.47 1.28 -3.26
N LEU A 28 4.22 2.25 -3.77
CA LEU A 28 3.69 3.30 -4.64
C LEU A 28 4.11 3.02 -6.07
N TYR A 29 3.15 3.03 -6.98
CA TYR A 29 3.37 2.89 -8.42
C TYR A 29 3.26 4.27 -9.07
N PRO A 30 4.38 4.97 -9.38
CA PRO A 30 4.36 6.37 -9.78
C PRO A 30 3.52 6.60 -11.04
N GLU A 31 3.63 5.69 -12.00
CA GLU A 31 3.03 5.80 -13.32
C GLU A 31 1.62 5.22 -13.43
N VAL A 32 1.12 4.53 -12.39
CA VAL A 32 -0.20 3.90 -12.40
C VAL A 32 -1.28 4.91 -11.99
N GLY A 33 -2.42 4.84 -12.70
CA GLY A 33 -3.62 5.60 -12.40
C GLY A 33 -4.44 4.98 -11.27
N HIS A 34 -5.76 5.07 -11.35
CA HIS A 34 -6.65 4.63 -10.28
C HIS A 34 -6.57 3.11 -10.00
N ASN A 35 -6.36 2.32 -11.05
CA ASN A 35 -6.38 0.85 -11.03
C ASN A 35 -5.14 0.16 -10.43
N SER A 36 -4.52 0.77 -9.41
CA SER A 36 -3.35 0.23 -8.70
C SER A 36 -3.54 -1.15 -8.08
N TRP A 37 -4.79 -1.58 -7.84
CA TRP A 37 -5.12 -2.91 -7.32
C TRP A 37 -4.72 -4.04 -8.28
N VAL A 38 -4.68 -3.79 -9.60
CA VAL A 38 -4.23 -4.81 -10.57
C VAL A 38 -2.80 -5.23 -10.26
N ASN A 39 -1.90 -4.27 -10.05
CA ASN A 39 -0.51 -4.54 -9.68
C ASN A 39 -0.41 -5.17 -8.29
N ALA A 40 -1.19 -4.68 -7.32
CA ALA A 40 -1.17 -5.20 -5.95
C ALA A 40 -1.57 -6.68 -5.87
N TYR A 41 -2.62 -7.10 -6.59
CA TYR A 41 -3.05 -8.50 -6.62
C TYR A 41 -2.19 -9.39 -7.53
N SER A 42 -1.48 -8.81 -8.49
CA SER A 42 -0.55 -9.54 -9.35
C SER A 42 0.81 -9.77 -8.69
N ASP A 43 1.12 -9.09 -7.59
CA ASP A 43 2.37 -9.25 -6.84
C ASP A 43 2.32 -10.51 -5.95
N PRO A 44 3.10 -11.56 -6.24
CA PRO A 44 3.12 -12.78 -5.43
C PRO A 44 3.59 -12.54 -3.99
N GLU A 45 4.44 -11.54 -3.76
CA GLU A 45 4.94 -11.23 -2.42
C GLU A 45 3.87 -10.55 -1.55
N MET A 46 2.84 -9.94 -2.14
CA MET A 46 1.72 -9.36 -1.41
C MET A 46 0.93 -10.44 -0.68
N LEU A 47 0.51 -11.50 -1.40
CA LEU A 47 -0.24 -12.60 -0.79
C LEU A 47 0.60 -13.38 0.23
N LYS A 48 1.87 -13.63 -0.09
CA LYS A 48 2.82 -14.27 0.83
C LYS A 48 3.00 -13.46 2.11
N TRP A 49 3.11 -12.13 2.02
CA TRP A 49 3.16 -11.27 3.19
C TRP A 49 1.87 -11.37 4.01
N LEU A 50 0.70 -11.29 3.37
CA LEU A 50 -0.60 -11.36 4.04
C LEU A 50 -0.76 -12.66 4.85
N PHE A 51 -0.45 -13.81 4.26
CA PHE A 51 -0.63 -15.11 4.94
C PHE A 51 0.44 -15.44 5.98
N ASN A 52 1.55 -14.69 6.00
CA ASN A 52 2.57 -14.81 7.05
C ASN A 52 2.19 -14.08 8.34
N GLN A 53 1.14 -13.25 8.35
CA GLN A 53 0.73 -12.51 9.54
C GLN A 53 0.12 -13.46 10.59
N LYS A 54 0.49 -13.28 11.85
CA LYS A 54 -0.01 -14.03 13.01
C LYS A 54 -0.29 -13.06 14.16
N LYS A 55 -1.22 -13.40 15.05
CA LYS A 55 -1.58 -12.61 16.23
C LYS A 55 -0.56 -12.80 17.35
#